data_AF-A0A1B0D9M9-F1
#
_entry.id   AF-A0A1B0D9M9-F1
#
_cell.length_a   1.000
_cell.length_b   1.000
_cell.length_c   1.000
_cell.angle_alpha   90.00
_cell.angle_beta   90.00
_cell.angle_gamma   90.00
#
_symmetry.space_group_name_H-M   'P 1'
#
loop_
_entity.id
_entity.type
_entity.pdbx_description
1 polymer ?
#
loop_
_entity_poly.entity_id
_entity_poly.type
_entity_poly.pdbx_seq_one_letter_code
_entity_poly.pdbx_strand_id
1 'polypeptide(L)'
;MDRHLKHMIMKDLGKDRVREIKEYPSKFLELKENDKGEAQYIFSGKTLLFFKKLIEQLNFTKILCIGTPTIHSLIARKIPTCQSFLLDIDERYANFFKEEFAKFNMFNCYFFECQEAEGQLRDFLKLKNDSRLAIFIDPPFGCRTELLGECLRKLQELFREVNWGFTQILTVFLILPYFMETYVKNEMPQLEMLDYRVNYVNHTTFHDDEDGGRFGSPVRIFTNALPSLVELPADEGYRKCKICSRWVSENNFHCPICQKCPSKNGGPYEHCVKCGICVKSFYRHCNSCNRCTQESNHVCQDYQKNASCWICRQKGHIEKCCNLRKRKAKSTAVRTCGICSKKNHSELHCTRRRAILGEESFMGSYSINYSSQ
;
A
#
# COMPACT_ATOMS: atom_id res chain seq x y z
N MET A 1 32.73 24.03 -21.90
CA MET A 1 32.37 24.81 -20.70
C MET A 1 31.44 25.98 -21.00
N ASP A 2 31.50 26.57 -22.20
CA ASP A 2 30.72 27.77 -22.55
C ASP A 2 29.20 27.66 -22.39
N ARG A 3 28.61 26.47 -22.55
CA ARG A 3 27.16 26.27 -22.41
C ARG A 3 26.62 26.36 -20.98
N HIS A 4 27.48 26.43 -19.96
CA HIS A 4 27.08 26.47 -18.55
C HIS A 4 27.55 27.73 -17.81
N LEU A 5 28.08 28.73 -18.51
CA LEU A 5 28.63 29.96 -17.90
C LEU A 5 27.64 30.74 -17.03
N LYS A 6 26.33 30.61 -17.30
CA LYS A 6 25.25 31.27 -16.53
C LYS A 6 24.61 30.36 -15.47
N HIS A 7 25.05 29.11 -15.35
CA HIS A 7 24.48 28.16 -14.39
C HIS A 7 25.27 28.17 -13.08
N MET A 8 24.61 27.77 -11.99
CA MET A 8 25.32 27.45 -10.75
C MET A 8 26.06 26.12 -10.94
N ILE A 9 27.36 26.20 -11.18
CA ILE A 9 28.23 25.04 -11.35
C ILE A 9 28.85 24.70 -10.00
N MET A 10 28.64 23.48 -9.54
CA MET A 10 29.44 22.93 -8.44
C MET A 10 30.82 22.53 -8.97
N LYS A 11 31.86 23.27 -8.57
CA LYS A 11 33.26 23.05 -8.95
C LYS A 11 34.03 22.36 -7.82
N ASP A 12 35.23 21.86 -8.16
CA ASP A 12 36.22 21.35 -7.20
C ASP A 12 35.68 20.31 -6.22
N LEU A 13 34.85 19.40 -6.75
CA LEU A 13 34.29 18.30 -5.97
C LEU A 13 35.42 17.34 -5.58
N GLY A 14 35.75 17.32 -4.28
CA GLY A 14 36.66 16.32 -3.72
C GLY A 14 36.19 14.89 -3.98
N LYS A 15 37.13 13.93 -3.97
CA LYS A 15 36.87 12.52 -4.32
C LYS A 15 35.69 11.92 -3.53
N ASP A 16 35.58 12.24 -2.25
CA ASP A 16 34.50 11.75 -1.38
C ASP A 16 33.13 12.27 -1.79
N ARG A 17 33.05 13.54 -2.21
CA ARG A 17 31.80 14.15 -2.66
C ARG A 17 31.36 13.59 -4.01
N VAL A 18 32.30 13.39 -4.94
CA VAL A 18 32.02 12.70 -6.21
C VAL A 18 31.51 11.28 -5.96
N ARG A 19 32.13 10.58 -5.00
CA ARG A 19 31.69 9.25 -4.59
C ARG A 19 30.29 9.28 -4.02
N GLU A 20 29.98 10.17 -3.07
CA GLU A 20 28.63 10.27 -2.49
C GLU A 20 27.57 10.56 -3.55
N ILE A 21 27.84 11.47 -4.49
CA ILE A 21 26.93 11.80 -5.59
C ILE A 21 26.62 10.57 -6.45
N LYS A 22 27.63 9.75 -6.74
CA LYS A 22 27.46 8.50 -7.51
C LYS A 22 26.72 7.42 -6.72
N GLU A 23 26.98 7.32 -5.42
CA GLU A 23 26.39 6.26 -4.58
C GLU A 23 24.95 6.61 -4.14
N TYR A 24 24.64 7.89 -3.96
CA TYR A 24 23.35 8.38 -3.49
C TYR A 24 22.83 9.56 -4.33
N PRO A 25 22.51 9.36 -5.63
CA PRO A 25 22.12 10.45 -6.51
C PRO A 25 20.91 11.23 -6.03
N SER A 26 19.95 10.58 -5.35
CA SER A 26 18.75 11.23 -4.80
C SER A 26 19.06 12.30 -3.73
N LYS A 27 20.24 12.29 -3.10
CA LYS A 27 20.65 13.36 -2.17
C LYS A 27 21.12 14.63 -2.90
N PHE A 28 21.46 14.50 -4.18
CA PHE A 28 22.09 15.55 -4.98
C PHE A 28 21.15 16.12 -6.04
N LEU A 29 20.37 15.25 -6.68
CA LEU A 29 19.39 15.67 -7.67
C LEU A 29 18.30 16.50 -7.00
N GLU A 30 17.97 17.65 -7.59
CA GLU A 30 16.84 18.46 -7.15
C GLU A 30 15.56 17.62 -7.20
N LEU A 31 14.88 17.52 -6.07
CA LEU A 31 13.68 16.72 -5.92
C LEU A 31 12.51 17.45 -6.55
N LYS A 32 11.81 16.73 -7.44
CA LYS A 32 10.57 17.24 -8.01
C LYS A 32 9.41 16.90 -7.07
N GLU A 33 9.24 17.73 -6.05
CA GLU A 33 8.27 17.53 -4.96
C GLU A 33 6.83 17.91 -5.33
N ASN A 34 6.55 18.23 -6.60
CA ASN A 34 5.20 18.59 -7.02
C ASN A 34 4.27 17.37 -6.94
N ASP A 35 3.33 17.40 -5.99
CA ASP A 35 2.31 16.38 -5.74
C ASP A 35 1.47 15.98 -6.95
N LYS A 36 1.40 16.83 -7.99
CA LYS A 36 0.60 16.57 -9.20
C LYS A 36 1.36 15.84 -10.30
N GLY A 37 2.68 15.70 -10.18
CA GLY A 37 3.55 15.13 -11.20
C GLY A 37 4.42 14.01 -10.64
N GLU A 38 5.68 14.35 -10.37
CA GLU A 38 6.73 13.38 -10.02
C GLU A 38 6.76 13.00 -8.53
N ALA A 39 6.31 13.90 -7.63
CA ALA A 39 6.17 13.65 -6.18
C ALA A 39 7.34 12.86 -5.56
N GLN A 40 8.58 13.29 -5.82
CA GLN A 40 9.78 12.55 -5.40
C GLN A 40 10.06 12.74 -3.90
N TYR A 41 9.80 11.69 -3.14
CA TYR A 41 10.05 11.66 -1.69
C TYR A 41 11.20 10.71 -1.32
N ILE A 42 12.06 11.14 -0.41
CA ILE A 42 13.22 10.37 0.07
C ILE A 42 12.85 9.67 1.37
N PHE A 43 12.98 8.34 1.41
CA PHE A 43 12.81 7.58 2.65
C PHE A 43 13.79 8.02 3.73
N SER A 44 13.30 8.07 4.97
CA SER A 44 14.11 8.31 6.16
C SER A 44 15.14 7.20 6.38
N GLY A 45 16.19 7.50 7.15
CA GLY A 45 17.22 6.51 7.51
C GLY A 45 16.65 5.29 8.25
N LYS A 46 15.66 5.48 9.13
CA LYS A 46 14.97 4.38 9.83
C LYS A 46 14.22 3.48 8.85
N THR A 47 13.46 4.09 7.92
CA THR A 47 12.77 3.38 6.84
C THR A 47 13.72 2.59 5.95
N LEU A 48 14.86 3.16 5.54
CA LEU A 48 15.86 2.45 4.75
C LEU A 48 16.50 1.30 5.54
N LEU A 49 16.78 1.48 6.83
CA LEU A 49 17.31 0.42 7.69
C LEU A 49 16.31 -0.74 7.82
N PHE A 50 15.03 -0.43 7.97
CA PHE A 50 13.97 -1.44 7.96
C PHE A 50 13.93 -2.20 6.63
N PHE A 51 13.93 -1.52 5.49
CA PHE A 51 13.93 -2.20 4.18
C PHE A 51 15.17 -3.07 3.97
N LYS A 52 16.34 -2.61 4.42
CA LYS A 52 17.57 -3.44 4.41
C LYS A 52 17.34 -4.75 5.18
N LYS A 53 16.90 -4.67 6.43
CA LYS A 53 16.65 -5.84 7.29
C LYS A 53 15.60 -6.75 6.67
N LEU A 54 14.53 -6.18 6.11
CA LEU A 54 13.45 -6.93 5.44
C LEU A 54 13.97 -7.73 4.23
N ILE A 55 14.80 -7.11 3.39
CA ILE A 55 15.41 -7.75 2.21
C ILE A 55 16.29 -8.93 2.64
N GLU A 56 17.14 -8.71 3.64
CA GLU A 56 18.04 -9.75 4.18
C GLU A 56 17.26 -10.89 4.84
N GLN A 57 16.29 -10.57 5.70
CA GLN A 57 15.48 -11.54 6.43
C GLN A 57 14.66 -12.46 5.51
N LEU A 58 14.10 -11.91 4.44
CA LEU A 58 13.33 -12.66 3.45
C LEU A 58 14.21 -13.33 2.39
N ASN A 59 15.54 -13.17 2.49
CA ASN A 59 16.54 -13.72 1.58
C ASN A 59 16.30 -13.32 0.11
N PHE A 60 15.86 -12.08 -0.14
CA PHE A 60 15.73 -11.62 -1.52
C PHE A 60 17.11 -11.40 -2.14
N THR A 61 17.34 -12.00 -3.30
CA THR A 61 18.59 -11.89 -4.06
C THR A 61 18.47 -10.90 -5.21
N LYS A 62 17.24 -10.51 -5.57
CA LYS A 62 16.93 -9.54 -6.63
C LYS A 62 15.79 -8.64 -6.21
N ILE A 63 15.93 -7.33 -6.40
CA ILE A 63 14.85 -6.35 -6.18
C ILE A 63 14.64 -5.50 -7.42
N LEU A 64 13.44 -5.57 -8.00
CA LEU A 64 13.00 -4.59 -9.00
C LEU A 64 12.47 -3.35 -8.27
N CYS A 65 13.19 -2.24 -8.39
CA CYS A 65 12.84 -0.95 -7.80
C CYS A 65 12.03 -0.14 -8.82
N ILE A 66 10.78 0.21 -8.52
CA ILE A 66 9.93 1.05 -9.38
C ILE A 66 9.67 2.37 -8.66
N GLY A 67 10.19 3.48 -9.17
CA GLY A 67 10.09 4.79 -8.49
C GLY A 67 10.77 4.83 -7.12
N THR A 68 11.73 3.93 -6.86
CA THR A 68 12.39 3.78 -5.54
C THR A 68 13.91 3.90 -5.64
N PRO A 69 14.46 5.01 -6.17
CA PRO A 69 15.89 5.18 -6.41
C PRO A 69 16.74 5.08 -5.13
N THR A 70 16.18 5.48 -3.98
CA THR A 70 16.87 5.39 -2.68
C THR A 70 17.02 3.94 -2.18
N ILE A 71 16.08 3.04 -2.51
CA ILE A 71 16.19 1.60 -2.23
C ILE A 71 17.23 0.97 -3.16
N HIS A 72 17.24 1.36 -4.43
CA HIS A 72 18.26 0.91 -5.38
C HIS A 72 19.68 1.27 -4.91
N SER A 73 19.91 2.53 -4.52
CA SER A 73 21.17 2.97 -3.89
C SER A 73 21.51 2.20 -2.61
N LEU A 74 20.52 1.93 -1.75
CA LEU A 74 20.71 1.15 -0.52
C LEU A 74 21.23 -0.26 -0.83
N ILE A 75 20.59 -0.96 -1.77
CA ILE A 75 20.93 -2.34 -2.14
C ILE A 75 22.36 -2.39 -2.69
N ALA A 76 22.65 -1.55 -3.70
CA ALA A 76 23.95 -1.50 -4.35
C ALA A 76 25.11 -1.28 -3.36
N ARG A 77 24.88 -0.60 -2.22
CA ARG A 77 25.93 -0.24 -1.25
C ARG A 77 25.94 -1.06 0.03
N LYS A 78 24.80 -1.56 0.47
CA LYS A 78 24.66 -2.14 1.80
C LYS A 78 24.18 -3.60 1.79
N ILE A 79 23.83 -4.15 0.63
CA ILE A 79 23.32 -5.52 0.50
C ILE A 79 24.04 -6.24 -0.67
N PRO A 80 25.33 -6.61 -0.50
CA PRO A 80 26.14 -7.16 -1.60
C PRO A 80 25.62 -8.51 -2.15
N THR A 81 24.77 -9.20 -1.39
CA THR A 81 24.13 -10.45 -1.79
C THR A 81 22.89 -10.25 -2.67
N CYS A 82 22.47 -9.00 -2.89
CA CYS A 82 21.24 -8.64 -3.58
C CYS A 82 21.54 -7.72 -4.77
N GLN A 83 20.98 -8.07 -5.92
CA GLN A 83 21.02 -7.23 -7.12
C GLN A 83 19.76 -6.36 -7.18
N SER A 84 19.84 -5.21 -7.83
CA SER A 84 18.66 -4.36 -8.04
C SER A 84 18.64 -3.71 -9.41
N PHE A 85 17.44 -3.50 -9.94
CA PHE A 85 17.21 -2.81 -11.21
C PHE A 85 16.18 -1.70 -10.99
N LEU A 86 16.45 -0.49 -11.46
CA LEU A 86 15.63 0.69 -11.25
C LEU A 86 14.80 1.03 -12.49
N LEU A 87 13.49 1.05 -12.33
CA LEU A 87 12.52 1.59 -13.27
C LEU A 87 12.02 2.93 -12.75
N ASP A 88 12.37 4.03 -13.43
CA ASP A 88 11.93 5.37 -13.03
C ASP A 88 11.60 6.23 -14.25
N ILE A 89 10.70 7.20 -14.07
CA ILE A 89 10.38 8.16 -15.13
C ILE A 89 11.46 9.25 -15.24
N ASP A 90 12.20 9.48 -14.16
CA ASP A 90 13.26 10.48 -14.08
C ASP A 90 14.57 9.98 -14.71
N GLU A 91 14.77 10.34 -15.97
CA GLU A 91 15.94 9.97 -16.76
C GLU A 91 17.28 10.47 -16.20
N ARG A 92 17.26 11.41 -15.24
CA ARG A 92 18.50 11.90 -14.60
C ARG A 92 19.28 10.77 -13.95
N TYR A 93 18.58 9.73 -13.46
CA TYR A 93 19.19 8.54 -12.87
C TYR A 93 20.01 7.69 -13.84
N ALA A 94 19.73 7.76 -15.16
CA ALA A 94 20.50 7.06 -16.19
C ALA A 94 21.99 7.48 -16.22
N ASN A 95 22.30 8.70 -15.76
CA ASN A 95 23.68 9.18 -15.65
C ASN A 95 24.49 8.45 -14.55
N PHE A 96 23.80 7.80 -13.61
CA PHE A 96 24.40 7.15 -12.44
C PHE A 96 24.31 5.63 -12.53
N PHE A 97 23.24 5.08 -13.11
CA PHE A 97 22.90 3.65 -13.05
C PHE A 97 22.77 3.00 -14.45
N LYS A 98 23.80 3.08 -15.29
CA LYS A 98 23.68 2.76 -16.72
C LYS A 98 23.09 1.39 -17.08
N GLU A 99 23.57 0.31 -16.44
CA GLU A 99 23.15 -1.07 -16.76
C GLU A 99 22.02 -1.56 -15.83
N GLU A 100 21.68 -0.78 -14.81
CA GLU A 100 20.75 -1.14 -13.75
C GLU A 100 19.55 -0.17 -13.73
N PHE A 101 19.27 0.49 -14.86
CA PHE A 101 18.22 1.48 -15.02
C PHE A 101 17.49 1.31 -16.34
N ALA A 102 16.17 1.55 -16.32
CA ALA A 102 15.43 1.85 -17.53
C ALA A 102 14.42 2.97 -17.30
N LYS A 103 14.31 3.89 -18.27
CA LYS A 103 13.29 4.95 -18.26
C LYS A 103 11.91 4.33 -18.47
N PHE A 104 11.07 4.44 -17.46
CA PHE A 104 9.82 3.70 -17.36
C PHE A 104 8.68 4.54 -16.79
N ASN A 105 7.49 4.42 -17.37
CA ASN A 105 6.27 4.97 -16.80
C ASN A 105 5.39 3.85 -16.22
N MET A 106 5.25 3.86 -14.89
CA MET A 106 4.51 2.86 -14.14
C MET A 106 2.99 2.89 -14.35
N PHE A 107 2.41 3.97 -14.87
CA PHE A 107 0.97 4.09 -15.05
C PHE A 107 0.45 3.55 -16.38
N ASN A 108 1.29 3.53 -17.41
CA ASN A 108 0.97 2.87 -18.68
C ASN A 108 1.86 1.63 -18.92
N CYS A 109 2.75 1.30 -17.98
CA CYS A 109 3.71 0.20 -18.08
C CYS A 109 4.58 0.30 -19.34
N TYR A 110 5.05 1.51 -19.65
CA TYR A 110 5.76 1.82 -20.89
C TYR A 110 7.25 2.07 -20.66
N PHE A 111 8.09 1.45 -21.48
CA PHE A 111 9.53 1.67 -21.56
C PHE A 111 9.82 2.69 -22.66
N PHE A 112 10.55 3.75 -22.34
CA PHE A 112 10.86 4.82 -23.30
C PHE A 112 12.10 4.53 -24.16
N GLU A 113 12.92 3.58 -23.75
CA GLU A 113 14.18 3.24 -24.40
C GLU A 113 13.99 2.22 -25.53
N CYS A 114 15.07 2.01 -26.31
CA CYS A 114 15.11 1.00 -27.36
C CYS A 114 15.10 -0.43 -26.78
N GLN A 115 15.03 -1.45 -27.65
CA GLN A 115 14.97 -2.88 -27.30
C GLN A 115 16.04 -3.35 -26.29
N GLU A 116 17.15 -2.63 -26.15
CA GLU A 116 18.24 -2.96 -25.23
C GLU A 116 17.83 -2.91 -23.75
N ALA A 117 17.14 -1.85 -23.31
CA ALA A 117 16.73 -1.71 -21.91
C ALA A 117 15.67 -2.75 -21.51
N GLU A 118 14.76 -3.09 -22.43
CA GLU A 118 13.82 -4.20 -22.23
C GLU A 118 14.56 -5.53 -22.12
N GLY A 119 15.60 -5.74 -22.94
CA GLY A 119 16.50 -6.91 -22.86
C GLY A 119 17.19 -7.01 -21.50
N GLN A 120 17.75 -5.92 -21.00
CA GLN A 120 18.39 -5.86 -19.67
C GLN A 120 17.41 -6.20 -18.55
N LEU A 121 16.18 -5.67 -18.60
CA LEU A 121 15.15 -6.04 -17.63
C LEU A 121 14.81 -7.53 -17.72
N ARG A 122 14.61 -8.07 -18.93
CA ARG A 122 14.34 -9.50 -19.12
C ARG A 122 15.47 -10.35 -18.55
N ASP A 123 16.72 -9.97 -18.75
CA ASP A 123 17.88 -10.66 -18.17
C ASP A 123 17.91 -10.54 -16.64
N PHE A 124 17.58 -9.37 -16.09
CA PHE A 124 17.45 -9.19 -14.65
C PHE A 124 16.36 -10.09 -14.05
N LEU A 125 15.23 -10.25 -14.74
CA LEU A 125 14.10 -11.07 -14.28
C LEU A 125 14.39 -12.58 -14.27
N LYS A 126 15.40 -13.06 -15.01
CA LYS A 126 15.78 -14.49 -15.03
C LYS A 126 16.21 -14.96 -13.63
N LEU A 127 15.57 -16.00 -13.12
CA LEU A 127 15.94 -16.64 -11.87
C LEU A 127 16.97 -17.74 -12.13
N LYS A 128 17.94 -17.84 -11.22
CA LYS A 128 18.81 -19.00 -11.07
C LYS A 128 18.29 -19.85 -9.90
N ASN A 129 18.79 -21.06 -9.74
CA ASN A 129 18.51 -21.87 -8.55
C ASN A 129 18.75 -21.01 -7.29
N ASP A 130 17.78 -21.00 -6.38
CA ASP A 130 17.73 -20.21 -5.12
C ASP A 130 17.52 -18.69 -5.25
N SER A 131 17.36 -18.15 -6.46
CA SER A 131 17.06 -16.72 -6.63
C SER A 131 15.67 -16.37 -6.12
N ARG A 132 15.55 -15.27 -5.38
CA ARG A 132 14.27 -14.72 -4.90
C ARG A 132 14.13 -13.28 -5.33
N LEU A 133 13.11 -13.00 -6.14
CA LEU A 133 12.84 -11.67 -6.65
C LEU A 133 11.62 -11.04 -5.96
N ALA A 134 11.75 -9.77 -5.57
CA ALA A 134 10.63 -8.92 -5.16
C ALA A 134 10.60 -7.60 -5.93
N ILE A 135 9.44 -6.96 -5.93
CA ILE A 135 9.22 -5.62 -6.46
C ILE A 135 9.00 -4.66 -5.30
N PHE A 136 9.71 -3.54 -5.29
CA PHE A 136 9.41 -2.39 -4.42
C PHE A 136 8.89 -1.25 -5.29
N ILE A 137 7.77 -0.65 -4.90
CA ILE A 137 7.15 0.42 -5.65
C ILE A 137 6.66 1.54 -4.72
N ASP A 138 7.05 2.77 -5.04
CA ASP A 138 6.63 4.00 -4.36
C ASP A 138 6.09 4.99 -5.39
N PRO A 139 4.81 4.89 -5.76
CA PRO A 139 4.19 5.76 -6.75
C PRO A 139 3.80 7.12 -6.11
N PRO A 140 3.58 8.16 -6.93
CA PRO A 140 2.95 9.39 -6.45
C PRO A 140 1.63 9.10 -5.70
N PHE A 141 1.42 9.72 -4.53
CA PHE A 141 0.30 9.37 -3.63
C PHE A 141 -1.10 9.58 -4.25
N GLY A 142 -1.23 10.50 -5.20
CA GLY A 142 -2.45 10.74 -5.99
C GLY A 142 -2.69 9.73 -7.12
N CYS A 143 -1.95 8.62 -7.15
CA CYS A 143 -2.01 7.64 -8.24
C CYS A 143 -3.38 6.97 -8.40
N ARG A 144 -3.62 6.50 -9.63
CA ARG A 144 -4.71 5.59 -9.97
C ARG A 144 -4.26 4.15 -9.73
N THR A 145 -4.82 3.49 -8.71
CA THR A 145 -4.45 2.12 -8.34
C THR A 145 -4.79 1.09 -9.43
N GLU A 146 -5.77 1.40 -10.29
CA GLU A 146 -6.18 0.54 -11.40
C GLU A 146 -5.04 0.38 -12.41
N LEU A 147 -4.36 1.49 -12.72
CA LEU A 147 -3.22 1.53 -13.63
C LEU A 147 -1.99 0.81 -13.05
N LEU A 148 -1.72 1.01 -11.76
CA LEU A 148 -0.64 0.30 -11.06
C LEU A 148 -0.89 -1.21 -11.00
N GLY A 149 -2.13 -1.61 -10.71
CA GLY A 149 -2.54 -3.02 -10.72
C GLY A 149 -2.33 -3.66 -12.09
N GLU A 150 -2.67 -2.95 -13.16
CA GLU A 150 -2.43 -3.41 -14.53
C GLU A 150 -0.94 -3.53 -14.86
N CYS A 151 -0.14 -2.54 -14.49
CA CYS A 151 1.31 -2.59 -14.64
C CYS A 151 1.92 -3.80 -13.91
N LEU A 152 1.53 -4.07 -12.67
CA LEU A 152 2.02 -5.22 -11.91
C LEU A 152 1.59 -6.56 -12.52
N ARG A 153 0.38 -6.65 -13.11
CA ARG A 153 -0.05 -7.85 -13.86
C ARG A 153 0.83 -8.10 -15.08
N LYS A 154 1.13 -7.06 -15.87
CA LYS A 154 2.03 -7.14 -17.03
C LYS A 154 3.45 -7.55 -16.63
N LEU A 155 3.98 -6.98 -15.55
CA LEU A 155 5.29 -7.38 -15.02
C LEU A 155 5.30 -8.84 -14.54
N GLN A 156 4.21 -9.29 -13.92
CA GLN A 156 4.06 -10.68 -13.50
C GLN A 156 3.94 -11.63 -14.71
N GLU A 157 3.29 -11.22 -15.79
CA GLU A 157 3.24 -11.94 -17.07
C GLU A 157 4.63 -12.06 -17.69
N LEU A 158 5.33 -10.93 -17.84
CA LEU A 158 6.70 -10.87 -18.33
C LEU A 158 7.64 -11.78 -17.51
N PHE A 159 7.52 -11.74 -16.18
CA PHE A 159 8.30 -12.61 -15.32
C PHE A 159 8.04 -14.10 -15.58
N ARG A 160 6.78 -14.51 -15.81
CA ARG A 160 6.45 -15.90 -16.16
C ARG A 160 6.99 -16.29 -17.54
N GLU A 161 6.92 -15.39 -18.51
CA GLU A 161 7.49 -15.59 -19.85
C GLU A 161 9.01 -15.74 -19.82
N VAL A 162 9.70 -15.05 -18.91
CA VAL A 162 11.15 -15.16 -18.78
C VAL A 162 11.54 -16.43 -18.00
N ASN A 163 10.70 -16.87 -17.06
CA ASN A 163 10.98 -17.96 -16.14
C ASN A 163 10.02 -19.14 -16.34
N TRP A 164 9.90 -19.65 -17.56
CA TRP A 164 9.07 -20.81 -17.88
C TRP A 164 9.33 -21.97 -16.89
N GLY A 165 8.26 -22.55 -16.36
CA GLY A 165 8.33 -23.64 -15.40
C GLY A 165 8.39 -23.21 -13.92
N PHE A 166 8.55 -21.92 -13.62
CA PHE A 166 8.41 -21.41 -12.25
C PHE A 166 6.95 -21.05 -11.95
N THR A 167 6.42 -21.55 -10.83
CA THR A 167 5.10 -21.19 -10.30
C THR A 167 5.15 -20.02 -9.32
N GLN A 168 6.30 -19.37 -9.19
CA GLN A 168 6.52 -18.29 -8.25
C GLN A 168 5.67 -17.06 -8.59
N ILE A 169 4.94 -16.57 -7.59
CA ILE A 169 4.28 -15.28 -7.63
C ILE A 169 5.30 -14.23 -7.17
N LEU A 170 5.41 -13.12 -7.90
CA LEU A 170 6.27 -12.01 -7.51
C LEU A 170 5.79 -11.42 -6.19
N THR A 171 6.72 -11.31 -5.24
CA THR A 171 6.43 -10.59 -4.00
C THR A 171 6.47 -9.10 -4.28
N VAL A 172 5.43 -8.37 -3.88
CA VAL A 172 5.29 -6.93 -4.11
C VAL A 172 5.29 -6.21 -2.77
N PHE A 173 6.02 -5.11 -2.67
CA PHE A 173 5.97 -4.14 -1.57
C PHE A 173 5.55 -2.79 -2.16
N LEU A 174 4.26 -2.51 -2.10
CA LEU A 174 3.64 -1.27 -2.59
C LEU A 174 3.49 -0.27 -1.45
N ILE A 175 4.10 0.90 -1.60
CA ILE A 175 4.16 1.93 -0.57
C ILE A 175 3.08 2.96 -0.89
N LEU A 176 2.06 3.05 -0.04
CA LEU A 176 0.93 3.95 -0.24
C LEU A 176 0.31 4.39 1.10
N PRO A 177 -0.42 5.51 1.14
CA PRO A 177 -1.15 5.90 2.34
C PRO A 177 -2.22 4.89 2.74
N TYR A 178 -2.42 4.64 4.05
CA TYR A 178 -3.38 3.63 4.54
C TYR A 178 -4.83 3.90 4.10
N PHE A 179 -5.19 5.15 3.82
CA PHE A 179 -6.53 5.51 3.35
C PHE A 179 -6.81 5.02 1.92
N MET A 180 -5.77 4.63 1.17
CA MET A 180 -5.88 4.00 -0.15
C MET A 180 -6.23 2.51 -0.10
N GLU A 181 -6.25 1.88 1.08
CA GLU A 181 -6.44 0.42 1.24
C GLU A 181 -7.67 -0.11 0.50
N THR A 182 -8.79 0.62 0.49
CA THR A 182 -10.00 0.19 -0.22
C THR A 182 -9.74 0.05 -1.72
N TYR A 183 -9.03 1.01 -2.32
CA TYR A 183 -8.71 0.99 -3.75
C TYR A 183 -7.68 -0.10 -4.06
N VAL A 184 -6.64 -0.22 -3.22
CA VAL A 184 -5.64 -1.30 -3.34
C VAL A 184 -6.31 -2.68 -3.25
N LYS A 185 -7.23 -2.89 -2.30
CA LYS A 185 -7.92 -4.17 -2.14
C LYS A 185 -8.87 -4.50 -3.29
N ASN A 186 -9.43 -3.50 -3.96
CA ASN A 186 -10.27 -3.71 -5.13
C ASN A 186 -9.46 -4.16 -6.34
N GLU A 187 -8.29 -3.57 -6.55
CA GLU A 187 -7.44 -3.83 -7.73
C GLU A 187 -6.43 -4.96 -7.53
N MET A 188 -5.95 -5.13 -6.31
CA MET A 188 -4.90 -6.05 -5.90
C MET A 188 -5.27 -6.72 -4.55
N PRO A 189 -6.33 -7.56 -4.53
CA PRO A 189 -6.88 -8.13 -3.30
C PRO A 189 -5.87 -8.97 -2.49
N GLN A 190 -4.85 -9.51 -3.15
CA GLN A 190 -3.76 -10.28 -2.55
C GLN A 190 -2.81 -9.45 -1.67
N LEU A 191 -2.81 -8.13 -1.79
CA LEU A 191 -1.92 -7.28 -0.99
C LEU A 191 -2.55 -6.97 0.36
N GLU A 192 -1.89 -7.34 1.45
CA GLU A 192 -2.23 -6.99 2.82
C GLU A 192 -1.42 -5.79 3.30
N MET A 193 -2.07 -4.90 4.05
CA MET A 193 -1.39 -3.75 4.64
C MET A 193 -0.64 -4.17 5.91
N LEU A 194 0.64 -3.83 5.99
CA LEU A 194 1.47 -3.93 7.19
C LEU A 194 1.28 -2.71 8.09
N ASP A 195 1.58 -2.86 9.37
CA ASP A 195 1.46 -1.75 10.35
C ASP A 195 2.62 -0.76 10.29
N TYR A 196 3.71 -1.10 9.61
CA TYR A 196 4.92 -0.29 9.56
C TYR A 196 4.66 1.08 8.92
N ARG A 197 5.03 2.13 9.64
CA ARG A 197 4.99 3.52 9.19
C ARG A 197 6.21 3.81 8.34
N VAL A 198 5.97 4.11 7.07
CA VAL A 198 7.01 4.55 6.14
C VAL A 198 7.18 6.06 6.32
N ASN A 199 8.39 6.49 6.68
CA ASN A 199 8.72 7.88 6.96
C ASN A 199 9.60 8.46 5.85
N TYR A 200 9.37 9.72 5.49
CA TYR A 200 10.13 10.45 4.48
C TYR A 200 10.84 11.66 5.10
N VAL A 201 11.97 12.06 4.51
CA VAL A 201 12.79 13.18 4.99
C VAL A 201 12.20 14.53 4.55
N ASN A 202 11.65 14.58 3.34
CA ASN A 202 11.28 15.82 2.65
C ASN A 202 9.76 16.00 2.48
N HIS A 203 8.93 15.28 3.25
CA HIS A 203 7.48 15.43 3.19
C HIS A 203 6.94 16.09 4.46
N THR A 204 6.17 17.17 4.32
CA THR A 204 5.69 18.04 5.42
C THR A 204 4.93 17.33 6.55
N THR A 205 4.26 16.20 6.26
CA THR A 205 3.41 15.49 7.23
C THR A 205 3.66 13.99 7.30
N PHE A 206 4.57 13.43 6.49
CA PHE A 206 4.75 11.97 6.34
C PHE A 206 6.02 11.51 7.07
N HIS A 207 6.15 11.99 8.30
CA HIS A 207 7.17 11.63 9.26
C HIS A 207 6.54 11.50 10.66
N ASP A 208 7.30 10.96 11.60
CA ASP A 208 6.86 10.73 12.99
C ASP A 208 7.23 11.89 13.94
N ASP A 209 7.86 12.97 13.47
CA ASP A 209 8.26 14.14 14.27
C ASP A 209 7.06 15.03 14.71
N GLU A 210 7.31 16.09 15.51
CA GLU A 210 6.26 16.93 16.13
C GLU A 210 5.27 17.56 15.13
N ASP A 211 5.74 17.93 13.94
CA ASP A 211 4.91 18.44 12.83
C ASP A 211 4.23 17.32 12.01
N GLY A 212 4.54 16.07 12.33
CA GLY A 212 3.93 14.88 11.73
C GLY A 212 2.45 14.74 12.07
N GLY A 213 1.74 13.92 11.30
CA GLY A 213 0.34 13.64 11.60
C GLY A 213 0.15 13.11 13.03
N ARG A 214 -1.03 13.32 13.64
CA ARG A 214 -1.36 12.91 15.04
C ARG A 214 -0.96 11.47 15.43
N PHE A 215 -0.87 10.57 14.45
CA PHE A 215 -0.49 9.16 14.67
C PHE A 215 0.73 8.76 13.80
N GLY A 216 1.60 9.73 13.52
CA GLY A 216 2.75 9.59 12.63
C GLY A 216 2.39 9.61 11.14
N SER A 217 3.35 9.18 10.32
CA SER A 217 3.17 9.09 8.87
C SER A 217 1.93 8.27 8.51
N PRO A 218 1.12 8.67 7.51
CA PRO A 218 0.00 7.88 7.00
C PRO A 218 0.44 6.78 6.01
N VAL A 219 1.71 6.73 5.62
CA VAL A 219 2.19 5.80 4.58
C VAL A 219 2.48 4.42 5.17
N ARG A 220 2.00 3.38 4.50
CA ARG A 220 2.13 1.97 4.88
C ARG A 220 2.64 1.15 3.69
N ILE A 221 2.95 -0.10 3.97
CA ILE A 221 3.36 -1.07 2.96
C ILE A 221 2.21 -2.05 2.73
N PHE A 222 1.82 -2.22 1.48
CA PHE A 222 0.89 -3.23 0.99
C PHE A 222 1.68 -4.35 0.32
N THR A 223 1.51 -5.59 0.77
CA THR A 223 2.32 -6.71 0.29
C THR A 223 1.56 -8.03 0.25
N ASN A 224 1.91 -8.90 -0.70
CA ASN A 224 1.52 -10.31 -0.70
C ASN A 224 2.55 -11.20 0.03
N ALA A 225 3.62 -10.64 0.59
CA ALA A 225 4.47 -11.36 1.53
C ALA A 225 3.63 -11.79 2.74
N LEU A 226 3.88 -13.01 3.24
CA LEU A 226 3.15 -13.51 4.39
C LEU A 226 3.46 -12.62 5.62
N PRO A 227 2.46 -11.98 6.26
CA PRO A 227 2.71 -11.03 7.35
C PRO A 227 3.44 -11.61 8.57
N SER A 228 3.44 -12.94 8.74
CA SER A 228 4.18 -13.62 9.81
C SER A 228 5.69 -13.65 9.58
N LEU A 229 6.13 -13.50 8.33
CA LEU A 229 7.54 -13.47 7.94
C LEU A 229 8.13 -12.07 7.96
N VAL A 230 7.32 -11.02 8.12
CA VAL A 230 7.77 -9.64 8.16
C VAL A 230 7.87 -9.17 9.60
N GLU A 231 9.10 -9.01 10.09
CA GLU A 231 9.36 -8.50 11.43
C GLU A 231 9.47 -6.98 11.43
N LEU A 232 8.79 -6.33 12.38
CA LEU A 232 8.85 -4.88 12.55
C LEU A 232 9.74 -4.53 13.76
N PRO A 233 10.45 -3.39 13.73
CA PRO A 233 11.43 -3.03 14.75
C PRO A 233 10.76 -2.77 16.12
N ALA A 234 11.05 -3.60 17.12
CA ALA A 234 10.45 -3.46 18.45
C ALA A 234 10.84 -2.14 19.13
N ASP A 235 12.05 -1.65 18.87
CA ASP A 235 12.59 -0.37 19.34
C ASP A 235 11.87 0.86 18.74
N GLU A 236 11.03 0.68 17.72
CA GLU A 236 10.18 1.73 17.13
C GLU A 236 8.71 1.61 17.55
N GLY A 237 8.39 0.84 18.58
CA GLY A 237 7.03 0.72 19.12
C GLY A 237 6.15 -0.28 18.36
N TYR A 238 6.74 -1.39 17.89
CA TYR A 238 6.02 -2.50 17.28
C TYR A 238 6.14 -3.77 18.11
N ARG A 239 5.09 -4.60 18.07
CA ARG A 239 5.06 -5.90 18.76
C ARG A 239 4.43 -6.99 17.92
N LYS A 240 4.79 -8.25 18.18
CA LYS A 240 4.16 -9.41 17.54
C LYS A 240 2.81 -9.73 18.18
N CYS A 241 1.74 -9.69 17.39
CA CYS A 241 0.45 -10.24 17.77
C CYS A 241 0.45 -11.75 17.53
N LYS A 242 0.43 -12.55 18.61
CA LYS A 242 0.45 -14.01 18.52
C LYS A 242 -0.81 -14.60 17.89
N ILE A 243 -1.97 -13.97 18.08
CA ILE A 243 -3.26 -14.46 17.58
C ILE A 243 -3.36 -14.26 16.06
N CYS A 244 -2.97 -13.08 15.57
CA CYS A 244 -2.97 -12.78 14.13
C CYS A 244 -1.70 -13.23 13.42
N SER A 245 -0.70 -13.75 14.15
CA SER A 245 0.62 -14.12 13.63
C SER A 245 1.25 -13.04 12.75
N ARG A 246 1.24 -11.78 13.21
CA ARG A 246 1.85 -10.64 12.50
C ARG A 246 2.35 -9.59 13.48
N TRP A 247 3.26 -8.74 13.02
CA TRP A 247 3.69 -7.57 13.76
C TRP A 247 2.70 -6.41 13.58
N VAL A 248 2.48 -5.69 14.67
CA VAL A 248 1.52 -4.60 14.78
C VAL A 248 2.09 -3.46 15.60
N SER A 249 1.58 -2.25 15.40
CA SER A 249 1.90 -1.15 16.32
C SER A 249 1.48 -1.50 17.75
N GLU A 250 2.20 -1.01 18.75
CA GLU A 250 1.88 -1.23 20.17
C GLU A 250 0.42 -0.94 20.51
N ASN A 251 -0.11 0.17 19.96
CA ASN A 251 -1.47 0.67 20.16
C ASN A 251 -2.54 -0.07 19.32
N ASN A 252 -2.13 -0.99 18.43
CA ASN A 252 -3.06 -1.80 17.64
C ASN A 252 -3.46 -3.08 18.40
N PHE A 253 -4.49 -2.96 19.23
CA PHE A 253 -5.00 -4.07 20.04
C PHE A 253 -5.81 -5.06 19.19
N HIS A 254 -5.59 -6.36 19.42
CA HIS A 254 -6.37 -7.40 18.77
C HIS A 254 -7.84 -7.33 19.23
N CYS A 255 -8.78 -7.27 18.29
CA CYS A 255 -10.19 -7.35 18.60
C CYS A 255 -10.65 -8.82 18.63
N PRO A 256 -11.07 -9.36 19.79
CA PRO A 256 -11.50 -10.76 19.89
C PRO A 256 -12.83 -11.04 19.17
N ILE A 257 -13.63 -10.01 18.85
CA ILE A 257 -14.88 -10.18 18.11
C ILE A 257 -14.61 -10.23 16.61
N CYS A 258 -13.79 -9.31 16.10
CA CYS A 258 -13.43 -9.28 14.69
C CYS A 258 -12.28 -10.23 14.31
N GLN A 259 -11.59 -10.81 15.30
CA GLN A 259 -10.44 -11.70 15.12
C GLN A 259 -9.32 -11.07 14.28
N LYS A 260 -9.08 -9.78 14.49
CA LYS A 260 -8.05 -9.01 13.77
C LYS A 260 -7.52 -7.85 14.61
N CYS A 261 -6.30 -7.41 14.30
CA CYS A 261 -5.75 -6.13 14.76
C CYS A 261 -6.24 -5.02 13.81
N PRO A 262 -7.23 -4.20 14.20
CA PRO A 262 -8.01 -3.42 13.25
C PRO A 262 -7.45 -2.01 12.98
N SER A 263 -6.46 -1.55 13.75
CA SER A 263 -5.90 -0.22 13.55
C SER A 263 -5.22 -0.11 12.20
N LYS A 264 -5.48 1.01 11.53
CA LYS A 264 -4.88 1.35 10.23
C LYS A 264 -3.90 2.51 10.34
N ASN A 265 -4.21 3.46 11.20
CA ASN A 265 -3.44 4.68 11.38
C ASN A 265 -2.44 4.62 12.56
N GLY A 266 -2.31 3.48 13.25
CA GLY A 266 -1.45 3.34 14.43
C GLY A 266 -2.11 3.80 15.75
N GLY A 267 -3.32 4.35 15.70
CA GLY A 267 -4.10 4.70 16.90
C GLY A 267 -4.99 3.55 17.41
N PRO A 268 -5.58 3.65 18.61
CA PRO A 268 -6.49 2.64 19.13
C PRO A 268 -7.82 2.60 18.36
N TYR A 269 -8.37 1.39 18.24
CA TYR A 269 -9.65 1.11 17.60
C TYR A 269 -10.51 0.27 18.54
N GLU A 270 -11.81 0.52 18.52
CA GLU A 270 -12.80 -0.13 19.36
C GLU A 270 -13.86 -0.84 18.52
N HIS A 271 -14.30 -2.01 18.99
CA HIS A 271 -15.39 -2.73 18.34
C HIS A 271 -16.74 -2.08 18.66
N CYS A 272 -17.40 -1.54 17.65
CA CYS A 272 -18.77 -1.10 17.82
C CYS A 272 -19.72 -2.28 17.65
N VAL A 273 -20.30 -2.78 18.75
CA VAL A 273 -21.27 -3.89 18.72
C VAL A 273 -22.45 -3.57 17.81
N LYS A 274 -22.95 -2.32 17.83
CA LYS A 274 -24.05 -1.88 16.98
C LYS A 274 -23.69 -1.93 15.50
N CYS A 275 -22.44 -1.65 15.11
CA CYS A 275 -21.98 -1.68 13.71
C CYS A 275 -21.40 -3.04 13.29
N GLY A 276 -20.95 -3.88 14.22
CA GLY A 276 -20.27 -5.15 13.94
C GLY A 276 -18.91 -4.98 13.28
N ILE A 277 -18.26 -3.83 13.45
CA ILE A 277 -16.93 -3.51 12.93
C ILE A 277 -16.13 -2.73 13.97
N CYS A 278 -14.81 -2.80 13.84
CA CYS A 278 -13.91 -1.94 14.60
C CYS A 278 -13.80 -0.56 13.95
N VAL A 279 -13.80 0.49 14.77
CA VAL A 279 -13.73 1.90 14.35
C VAL A 279 -12.70 2.63 15.19
N LYS A 280 -12.26 3.82 14.76
CA LYS A 280 -11.34 4.67 15.54
C LYS A 280 -11.97 4.98 16.91
N SER A 281 -11.18 5.00 17.99
CA SER A 281 -11.70 5.23 19.36
C SER A 281 -12.45 6.56 19.57
N PHE A 282 -12.25 7.55 18.70
CA PHE A 282 -13.00 8.82 18.72
C PHE A 282 -14.25 8.82 17.84
N TYR A 283 -14.63 7.66 17.28
CA TYR A 283 -15.91 7.50 16.58
C TYR A 283 -16.98 7.01 17.54
N ARG A 284 -18.20 7.52 17.38
CA ARG A 284 -19.38 7.12 18.16
C ARG A 284 -20.48 6.64 17.22
N HIS A 285 -21.28 5.69 17.67
CA HIS A 285 -22.41 5.19 16.89
C HIS A 285 -23.56 6.21 16.90
N CYS A 286 -23.86 6.77 15.74
CA CYS A 286 -25.05 7.61 15.54
C CYS A 286 -26.25 6.72 15.17
N ASN A 287 -27.29 6.71 16.01
CA ASN A 287 -28.48 5.90 15.78
C ASN A 287 -29.26 6.34 14.51
N SER A 288 -29.24 7.64 14.21
CA SER A 288 -29.88 8.23 13.02
C SER A 288 -29.16 7.78 11.75
N CYS A 289 -27.83 7.88 11.70
CA CYS A 289 -27.03 7.37 10.58
C CYS A 289 -26.93 5.84 10.54
N ASN A 290 -27.26 5.16 11.64
CA ASN A 290 -27.06 3.72 11.84
C ASN A 290 -25.59 3.28 11.66
N ARG A 291 -24.64 4.20 11.90
CA ARG A 291 -23.20 4.00 11.67
C ARG A 291 -22.36 4.77 12.67
N CYS A 292 -21.13 4.33 12.83
CA CYS A 292 -20.12 5.08 13.54
C CYS A 292 -19.62 6.27 12.72
N THR A 293 -19.61 7.43 13.33
CA THR A 293 -19.17 8.72 12.77
C THR A 293 -18.29 9.43 13.77
N GLN A 294 -17.66 10.54 13.37
CA GLN A 294 -16.96 11.42 14.30
C GLN A 294 -17.93 11.99 15.34
N GLU A 295 -17.46 12.12 16.58
CA GLU A 295 -18.25 12.55 17.74
C GLU A 295 -18.84 13.96 17.56
N SER A 296 -18.13 14.87 16.89
CA SER A 296 -18.57 16.25 16.63
C SER A 296 -18.78 16.53 15.14
N ASN A 297 -19.78 17.38 14.83
CA ASN A 297 -19.96 18.08 13.55
C ASN A 297 -20.33 17.24 12.31
N HIS A 298 -20.92 16.04 12.47
CA HIS A 298 -21.48 15.31 11.32
C HIS A 298 -22.97 15.65 11.10
N VAL A 299 -23.34 15.98 9.88
CA VAL A 299 -24.74 16.19 9.48
C VAL A 299 -25.35 14.86 9.03
N CYS A 300 -26.36 14.38 9.75
CA CYS A 300 -26.95 13.07 9.49
C CYS A 300 -27.53 12.93 8.07
N GLN A 301 -28.16 13.99 7.56
CA GLN A 301 -28.78 14.00 6.23
C GLN A 301 -27.73 13.83 5.12
N ASP A 302 -26.65 14.61 5.18
CA ASP A 302 -25.55 14.51 4.22
C ASP A 302 -24.85 13.14 4.29
N TYR A 303 -24.68 12.63 5.50
CA TYR A 303 -24.11 11.31 5.70
C TYR A 303 -24.97 10.22 5.06
N GLN A 304 -26.28 10.23 5.31
CA GLN A 304 -27.20 9.25 4.73
C GLN A 304 -27.30 9.35 3.21
N LYS A 305 -27.23 10.57 2.65
CA LYS A 305 -27.21 10.81 1.20
C LYS A 305 -25.98 10.20 0.53
N ASN A 306 -24.81 10.34 1.15
CA ASN A 306 -23.53 9.90 0.59
C ASN A 306 -23.13 8.47 0.97
N ALA A 307 -23.74 7.89 2.00
CA ALA A 307 -23.45 6.53 2.45
C ALA A 307 -23.96 5.49 1.44
N SER A 308 -23.08 4.58 1.04
CA SER A 308 -23.46 3.36 0.32
C SER A 308 -24.00 2.32 1.28
N CYS A 309 -25.26 1.92 1.12
CA CYS A 309 -25.93 0.89 1.93
C CYS A 309 -25.10 -0.41 2.02
N TRP A 310 -24.84 -0.93 3.23
CA TRP A 310 -24.08 -2.18 3.36
C TRP A 310 -24.82 -3.41 2.87
N ILE A 311 -26.10 -3.33 2.50
CA ILE A 311 -26.84 -4.46 1.91
C ILE A 311 -26.75 -4.44 0.39
N CYS A 312 -27.18 -3.37 -0.27
CA CYS A 312 -27.24 -3.30 -1.73
C CYS A 312 -26.09 -2.53 -2.39
N ARG A 313 -25.21 -1.90 -1.61
CA ARG A 313 -24.09 -1.03 -2.05
C ARG A 313 -24.48 0.26 -2.79
N GLN A 314 -25.77 0.52 -2.99
CA GLN A 314 -26.25 1.77 -3.57
C GLN A 314 -26.21 2.93 -2.56
N LYS A 315 -25.98 4.14 -3.06
CA LYS A 315 -26.00 5.38 -2.26
C LYS A 315 -27.44 5.86 -1.99
N GLY A 316 -27.60 6.76 -1.04
CA GLY A 316 -28.87 7.47 -0.79
C GLY A 316 -29.78 6.85 0.27
N HIS A 317 -29.41 5.72 0.86
CA HIS A 317 -30.16 5.14 1.98
C HIS A 317 -29.27 4.30 2.92
N ILE A 318 -29.74 4.13 4.15
CA ILE A 318 -29.12 3.26 5.16
C ILE A 318 -29.70 1.85 5.12
N GLU A 319 -29.01 0.88 5.72
CA GLU A 319 -29.39 -0.54 5.71
C GLU A 319 -30.81 -0.76 6.25
N LYS A 320 -31.26 0.08 7.19
CA LYS A 320 -32.61 -0.01 7.76
C LYS A 320 -33.71 0.16 6.72
N CYS A 321 -33.46 0.95 5.68
CA CYS A 321 -34.40 1.33 4.63
C CYS A 321 -34.13 0.58 3.31
N CYS A 322 -33.27 -0.44 3.30
CA CYS A 322 -32.93 -1.18 2.09
C CYS A 322 -34.01 -2.22 1.76
N ASN A 323 -34.48 -2.24 0.51
CA ASN A 323 -35.50 -3.18 0.02
C ASN A 323 -35.03 -4.65 0.05
N LEU A 324 -33.71 -4.88 -0.03
CA LEU A 324 -33.12 -6.23 0.04
C LEU A 324 -32.96 -6.77 1.47
N ARG A 325 -33.37 -5.98 2.47
CA ARG A 325 -33.28 -6.40 3.87
C ARG A 325 -34.33 -7.46 4.18
N LYS A 326 -33.88 -8.72 4.34
CA LYS A 326 -34.78 -9.88 4.51
C LYS A 326 -35.73 -9.81 5.71
N ARG A 327 -35.36 -9.16 6.83
CA ARG A 327 -36.21 -9.03 8.03
C ARG A 327 -35.92 -7.76 8.85
N LYS A 328 -36.97 -7.15 9.42
CA LYS A 328 -36.85 -6.23 10.57
C LYS A 328 -36.43 -7.06 11.80
N ALA A 329 -35.12 -7.20 12.02
CA ALA A 329 -34.61 -7.89 13.20
C ALA A 329 -35.17 -7.24 14.48
N LYS A 330 -35.68 -8.06 15.41
CA LYS A 330 -36.02 -7.59 16.76
C LYS A 330 -34.77 -6.98 17.40
N SER A 331 -34.95 -5.89 18.15
CA SER A 331 -33.88 -5.28 18.95
C SER A 331 -33.24 -6.35 19.83
N THR A 332 -31.97 -6.66 19.57
CA THR A 332 -31.18 -7.60 20.35
C THR A 332 -29.90 -6.90 20.77
N ALA A 333 -29.38 -7.23 21.96
CA ALA A 333 -28.15 -6.63 22.49
C ALA A 333 -26.91 -6.87 21.60
N VAL A 334 -26.98 -7.86 20.70
CA VAL A 334 -25.91 -8.25 19.77
C VAL A 334 -26.34 -7.98 18.33
N ARG A 335 -25.48 -7.36 17.52
CA ARG A 335 -25.78 -7.13 16.10
C ARG A 335 -26.02 -8.44 15.37
N THR A 336 -27.11 -8.45 14.61
CA THR A 336 -27.49 -9.53 13.70
C THR A 336 -27.42 -8.99 12.26
N CYS A 337 -26.73 -9.72 11.38
CA CYS A 337 -26.53 -9.34 9.99
C CYS A 337 -27.87 -9.30 9.22
N GLY A 338 -28.18 -8.16 8.59
CA GLY A 338 -29.40 -7.93 7.82
C GLY A 338 -29.57 -8.79 6.55
N ILE A 339 -28.55 -9.56 6.17
CA ILE A 339 -28.57 -10.44 4.98
C ILE A 339 -28.78 -11.90 5.38
N CYS A 340 -27.97 -12.42 6.31
CA CYS A 340 -27.97 -13.84 6.66
C CYS A 340 -28.55 -14.14 8.05
N SER A 341 -28.93 -13.12 8.82
CA SER A 341 -29.45 -13.24 10.19
C SER A 341 -28.51 -13.91 11.21
N LYS A 342 -27.21 -14.02 10.91
CA LYS A 342 -26.19 -14.49 11.88
C LYS A 342 -25.61 -13.33 12.68
N LYS A 343 -25.10 -13.63 13.89
CA LYS A 343 -24.51 -12.67 14.82
C LYS A 343 -23.07 -12.27 14.45
N ASN A 344 -22.54 -11.25 15.14
CA ASN A 344 -21.11 -10.89 15.22
C ASN A 344 -20.40 -10.45 13.93
N HIS A 345 -21.14 -9.96 12.93
CA HIS A 345 -20.53 -9.30 11.76
C HIS A 345 -21.49 -8.28 11.13
N SER A 346 -20.94 -7.35 10.36
CA SER A 346 -21.71 -6.41 9.53
C SER A 346 -22.11 -7.03 8.20
N GLU A 347 -23.11 -6.44 7.53
CA GLU A 347 -23.51 -6.87 6.19
C GLU A 347 -22.34 -6.71 5.22
N LEU A 348 -21.46 -5.72 5.42
CA LEU A 348 -20.25 -5.51 4.62
C LEU A 348 -19.33 -6.75 4.60
N HIS A 349 -19.26 -7.48 5.71
CA HIS A 349 -18.37 -8.65 5.87
C HIS A 349 -19.15 -9.97 5.89
N CYS A 350 -20.38 -10.00 5.37
CA CYS A 350 -21.18 -11.22 5.33
C CYS A 350 -20.65 -12.17 4.25
N THR A 351 -20.14 -13.33 4.67
CA THR A 351 -19.62 -14.36 3.74
C THR A 351 -20.72 -15.02 2.89
N ARG A 352 -21.99 -14.86 3.28
CA ARG A 352 -23.16 -15.42 2.58
C ARG A 352 -23.78 -14.45 1.57
N ARG A 353 -23.21 -13.27 1.34
CA ARG A 353 -23.76 -12.27 0.40
C ARG A 353 -23.89 -12.83 -1.01
N ARG A 354 -22.83 -13.43 -1.55
CA ARG A 354 -22.85 -14.02 -2.90
C ARG A 354 -23.97 -15.05 -3.04
N ALA A 355 -24.08 -15.96 -2.08
CA ALA A 355 -25.11 -17.00 -2.09
C ALA A 355 -26.54 -16.47 -1.88
N ILE A 356 -26.72 -15.41 -1.08
CA ILE A 356 -28.05 -14.91 -0.70
C ILE A 356 -28.56 -13.80 -1.63
N LEU A 357 -27.67 -12.91 -2.05
CA LEU A 357 -27.99 -11.75 -2.88
C LEU A 357 -27.64 -11.97 -4.35
N GLY A 358 -26.95 -13.05 -4.71
CA GLY A 358 -26.35 -13.17 -6.04
C GLY A 358 -25.37 -12.02 -6.31
N GLU A 359 -24.66 -11.57 -5.27
CA GLU A 359 -23.68 -10.48 -5.41
C GLU A 359 -22.47 -10.98 -6.19
N GLU A 360 -22.24 -10.36 -7.35
CA GLU A 360 -21.03 -10.53 -8.15
C GLU A 360 -20.20 -9.25 -8.09
N SER A 361 -18.89 -9.38 -8.25
CA SER A 361 -17.97 -8.25 -8.27
C SER A 361 -16.98 -8.39 -9.41
N PHE A 362 -16.88 -7.38 -10.25
CA PHE A 362 -15.88 -7.27 -11.30
C PHE A 362 -15.29 -5.86 -11.28
N MET A 363 -13.96 -5.75 -11.14
CA MET A 363 -13.24 -4.47 -11.07
C MET A 363 -13.87 -3.44 -10.10
N GLY A 364 -14.16 -3.87 -8.87
CA GLY A 364 -14.79 -3.00 -7.85
C GLY A 364 -16.25 -2.60 -8.13
N SER A 365 -16.81 -2.98 -9.27
CA SER A 365 -18.23 -2.84 -9.58
C SER A 365 -18.97 -4.05 -9.04
N TYR A 366 -20.07 -3.80 -8.33
CA TYR A 366 -20.88 -4.85 -7.72
C TYR A 366 -22.25 -4.90 -8.41
N SER A 367 -22.65 -6.09 -8.83
CA SER A 367 -24.00 -6.37 -9.30
C SER A 367 -24.69 -7.30 -8.31
N ILE A 368 -25.99 -7.14 -8.15
CA ILE A 368 -26.82 -7.95 -7.26
C ILE A 368 -27.94 -8.53 -8.09
N ASN A 369 -27.93 -9.84 -8.28
CA ASN A 369 -28.96 -10.59 -8.98
C ASN A 369 -29.93 -11.20 -7.95
N TYR A 370 -30.59 -10.34 -7.16
CA TYR A 370 -31.60 -10.79 -6.19
C TYR A 370 -32.98 -10.78 -6.83
N SER A 371 -33.45 -11.95 -7.28
CA SER A 371 -34.84 -12.18 -7.62
C SER A 371 -35.65 -12.33 -6.33
N SER A 372 -36.63 -11.46 -6.13
CA SER A 372 -37.61 -11.59 -5.05
C SER A 372 -38.44 -12.86 -5.27
N GLN A 373 -38.08 -13.94 -4.58
CA GLN A 373 -39.00 -15.05 -4.29
C GLN A 373 -39.72 -14.79 -2.98
#